data_AF-A0A0F8EFF5-F1
#
_entry.id   AF-A0A0F8EFF5-F1
#
_cell.length_a   1.000
_cell.length_b   1.000
_cell.length_c   1.000
_cell.angle_alpha   90.00
_cell.angle_beta   90.00
_cell.angle_gamma   90.00
#
_symmetry.space_group_name_H-M   'P 1'
#
loop_
_entity.id
_entity.type
_entity.pdbx_description
1 polymer ?
#
loop_
_entity_poly.entity_id
_entity_poly.type
_entity_poly.pdbx_seq_one_letter_code
_entity_poly.pdbx_strand_id
1 'polypeptide(L)'
;MNIMSIGENSSCSTEIDLKYFSREDLLRANGEVIKQLQARIKGKRFRVQEGDLIKIQYTKTLIYALKSANEILKDIQLEEYDKRLRFIEEVYASGQNLQSLQTRSPTDEQG
;
A
#
# COMPACT_ATOMS: atom_id res chain seq x y z
N MET A 1 -30.75 -45.59 -24.07
CA MET A 1 -29.54 -44.76 -24.22
C MET A 1 -29.96 -43.31 -24.00
N ASN A 2 -29.72 -42.76 -22.82
CA ASN A 2 -29.94 -41.34 -22.52
C ASN A 2 -28.57 -40.73 -22.25
N ILE A 3 -28.20 -39.74 -23.06
CA ILE A 3 -26.95 -38.99 -22.89
C ILE A 3 -27.28 -37.85 -21.92
N MET A 4 -26.72 -37.89 -20.71
CA MET A 4 -26.80 -36.76 -19.78
C MET A 4 -25.93 -35.62 -20.32
N SER A 5 -26.55 -34.46 -20.51
CA SER A 5 -25.90 -33.19 -20.82
C SER A 5 -24.95 -32.83 -19.66
N ILE A 6 -23.66 -32.71 -19.96
CA ILE A 6 -22.65 -32.27 -18.99
C ILE A 6 -22.82 -30.76 -18.83
N GLY A 7 -23.11 -30.36 -17.60
CA GLY A 7 -23.34 -28.98 -17.21
C GLY A 7 -22.18 -28.06 -17.58
N GLU A 8 -22.55 -26.88 -18.06
CA GLU A 8 -21.65 -25.78 -18.36
C GLU A 8 -20.81 -25.45 -17.11
N ASN A 9 -19.49 -25.54 -17.25
CA ASN A 9 -18.54 -25.01 -16.29
C ASN A 9 -18.72 -23.49 -16.23
N SER A 10 -19.54 -23.04 -15.29
CA SER A 10 -19.59 -21.64 -14.89
C SER A 10 -18.27 -21.32 -14.19
N SER A 11 -17.29 -20.86 -14.95
CA SER A 11 -16.06 -20.30 -14.42
C SER A 11 -16.43 -19.03 -13.67
N CYS A 12 -16.66 -19.17 -12.36
CA CYS A 12 -16.74 -18.05 -11.45
C CYS A 12 -15.33 -17.44 -11.39
N SER A 13 -15.03 -16.55 -12.33
CA SER A 13 -13.91 -15.63 -12.20
C SER A 13 -14.26 -14.70 -11.03
N THR A 14 -13.87 -15.11 -9.83
CA THR A 14 -13.74 -14.18 -8.70
C THR A 14 -12.63 -13.21 -9.08
N GLU A 15 -12.98 -12.13 -9.77
CA GLU A 15 -12.15 -10.95 -9.82
C GLU A 15 -11.97 -10.53 -8.36
N ILE A 16 -10.79 -10.86 -7.82
CA ILE A 16 -10.39 -10.39 -6.50
C ILE A 16 -10.18 -8.90 -6.70
N ASP A 17 -11.18 -8.10 -6.34
CA ASP A 17 -11.03 -6.67 -6.16
C ASP A 17 -10.01 -6.49 -5.03
N LEU A 18 -8.73 -6.39 -5.42
CA LEU A 18 -7.60 -6.18 -4.55
C LEU A 18 -7.66 -4.73 -4.04
N LYS A 19 -8.64 -4.47 -3.18
CA LYS A 19 -8.71 -3.22 -2.45
C LYS A 19 -7.48 -3.16 -1.54
N TYR A 20 -6.52 -2.31 -1.91
CA TYR A 20 -5.35 -2.05 -1.08
C TYR A 20 -5.81 -1.60 0.31
N PHE A 21 -5.20 -2.17 1.35
CA PHE A 21 -5.48 -1.77 2.73
C PHE A 21 -5.10 -0.31 2.93
N SER A 22 -5.98 0.48 3.54
CA SER A 22 -5.63 1.82 4.01
C SER A 22 -4.65 1.73 5.18
N ARG A 23 -3.98 2.84 5.49
CA ARG A 23 -3.07 2.90 6.66
C ARG A 23 -3.84 2.61 7.95
N GLU A 24 -5.07 3.08 8.05
CA GLU A 24 -5.98 2.86 9.16
C GLU A 24 -6.34 1.37 9.31
N ASP A 25 -6.57 0.66 8.20
CA ASP A 25 -6.83 -0.78 8.21
C ASP A 25 -5.63 -1.56 8.74
N LEU A 26 -4.42 -1.21 8.26
CA LEU A 26 -3.17 -1.85 8.72
C LEU A 26 -2.89 -1.57 10.19
N LEU A 27 -3.12 -0.34 10.66
CA LEU A 27 -2.96 0.02 12.08
C LEU A 27 -3.94 -0.73 12.97
N ARG A 28 -5.20 -0.87 12.53
CA ARG A 28 -6.22 -1.63 13.26
C ARG A 28 -5.83 -3.11 13.36
N ALA A 29 -5.41 -3.71 12.25
CA ALA A 29 -4.97 -5.10 12.23
C ALA A 29 -3.76 -5.32 13.15
N ASN A 30 -2.77 -4.43 13.11
CA ASN A 30 -1.62 -4.45 14.04
C ASN A 30 -2.07 -4.34 15.50
N GLY A 31 -3.01 -3.44 15.82
CA GLY A 31 -3.56 -3.28 17.16
C GLY A 31 -4.21 -4.55 17.69
N GLU A 32 -4.99 -5.25 16.84
CA GLU A 32 -5.60 -6.52 17.21
C GLU A 32 -4.56 -7.63 17.46
N VAL A 33 -3.53 -7.73 16.61
CA VAL A 33 -2.42 -8.68 16.83
C VAL A 33 -1.72 -8.42 18.16
N ILE A 34 -1.39 -7.16 18.44
CA ILE A 34 -0.74 -6.75 19.70
C ILE A 34 -1.62 -7.10 20.90
N LYS A 35 -2.92 -6.79 20.83
CA LYS A 35 -3.88 -7.07 21.90
C LYS A 35 -3.99 -8.57 22.19
N GLN A 36 -4.04 -9.40 21.16
CA GLN A 36 -4.07 -10.86 21.29
C GLN A 36 -2.78 -11.39 21.93
N LEU A 37 -1.61 -10.92 21.49
CA LEU A 37 -0.32 -11.29 22.06
C LEU A 37 -0.20 -10.85 23.52
N GLN A 38 -0.59 -9.61 23.83
CA GLN A 38 -0.62 -9.07 25.19
C GLN A 38 -1.52 -9.93 26.09
N ALA A 39 -2.73 -10.27 25.64
CA ALA A 39 -3.63 -11.13 26.39
C ALA A 39 -3.00 -12.50 26.69
N ARG A 40 -2.22 -13.06 25.75
CA ARG A 40 -1.57 -14.36 25.91
C ARG A 40 -0.40 -14.34 26.88
N ILE A 41 0.38 -13.25 26.91
CA ILE A 41 1.53 -13.11 27.81
C ILE A 41 1.15 -12.53 29.17
N LYS A 42 -0.08 -12.02 29.32
CA LYS A 42 -0.58 -11.42 30.56
C LYS A 42 -0.73 -12.49 31.65
N GLY A 43 0.26 -12.57 32.52
CA GLY A 43 0.26 -13.45 33.69
C GLY A 43 1.58 -13.37 34.45
N LYS A 44 1.61 -13.83 35.71
CA LYS A 44 2.83 -13.81 36.54
C LYS A 44 3.95 -14.67 35.97
N ARG A 45 3.60 -15.73 35.22
CA ARG A 45 4.52 -16.61 34.48
C ARG A 45 3.84 -17.09 33.21
N PHE A 46 4.56 -17.10 32.10
CA PHE A 46 4.10 -17.72 30.87
C PHE A 46 4.11 -19.25 31.02
N ARG A 47 3.01 -19.90 30.62
CA ARG A 47 2.90 -21.37 30.53
C ARG A 47 2.48 -21.71 29.11
N VAL A 48 3.22 -22.56 28.42
CA VAL A 48 2.88 -23.05 27.07
C VAL A 48 1.57 -23.83 27.15
N GLN A 49 0.65 -23.53 26.23
CA GLN A 49 -0.62 -24.21 26.05
C GLN A 49 -0.60 -25.00 24.74
N GLU A 50 -1.42 -26.04 24.67
CA GLU A 50 -1.66 -26.78 23.44
C GLU A 50 -2.21 -25.83 22.37
N GLY A 51 -1.66 -25.91 21.15
CA GLY A 51 -2.02 -25.03 20.04
C GLY A 51 -1.31 -23.66 20.01
N ASP A 52 -0.52 -23.29 21.03
CA ASP A 52 0.28 -22.05 20.99
C ASP A 52 1.25 -22.02 19.81
N LEU A 53 1.90 -23.14 19.52
CA LEU A 53 2.87 -23.23 18.44
C LEU A 53 2.22 -22.90 17.08
N ILE A 54 1.02 -23.43 16.86
CA ILE A 54 0.22 -23.21 15.65
C ILE A 54 -0.20 -21.73 15.59
N LYS A 55 -0.76 -21.19 16.69
CA LYS A 55 -1.17 -19.79 16.77
C LYS A 55 0.01 -18.83 16.53
N ILE A 56 1.16 -19.09 17.12
CA ILE A 56 2.38 -18.31 16.91
C ILE A 56 2.78 -18.31 15.43
N GLN A 57 2.68 -19.45 14.75
CA GLN A 57 3.02 -19.54 13.34
C GLN A 57 2.08 -18.71 12.46
N TYR A 58 0.77 -18.78 12.71
CA TYR A 58 -0.21 -17.91 12.03
C TYR A 58 0.03 -16.43 12.33
N THR A 59 0.27 -16.08 13.60
CA THR A 59 0.54 -14.69 13.99
C THR A 59 1.81 -14.15 13.33
N LYS A 60 2.89 -14.95 13.27
CA LYS A 60 4.12 -14.57 12.54
C LYS A 60 3.82 -14.32 11.07
N THR A 61 3.07 -15.22 10.43
CA THR A 61 2.70 -15.10 9.02
C THR A 61 1.87 -13.84 8.77
N LEU A 62 0.91 -13.54 9.64
CA LEU A 62 0.11 -12.32 9.59
C LEU A 62 0.97 -11.06 9.76
N ILE A 63 1.92 -11.06 10.70
CA ILE A 63 2.87 -9.95 10.88
C ILE A 63 3.69 -9.72 9.61
N TYR A 64 4.19 -10.80 8.98
CA TYR A 64 4.89 -10.68 7.70
C TYR A 64 4.01 -10.09 6.61
N ALA A 65 2.76 -10.54 6.48
CA ALA A 65 1.82 -10.00 5.51
C ALA A 65 1.54 -8.50 5.75
N LEU A 66 1.31 -8.10 7.01
CA LEU A 66 1.08 -6.70 7.38
C LEU A 66 2.32 -5.82 7.12
N LYS A 67 3.52 -6.36 7.32
CA LYS A 67 4.77 -5.67 6.97
C LYS A 67 4.87 -5.47 5.47
N SER A 68 4.68 -6.52 4.68
CA SER A 68 4.71 -6.43 3.21
C SER A 68 3.67 -5.44 2.68
N ALA A 69 2.45 -5.45 3.23
CA ALA A 69 1.42 -4.49 2.84
C ALA A 69 1.80 -3.03 3.17
N ASN A 70 2.49 -2.78 4.29
CA ASN A 70 2.98 -1.44 4.63
C ASN A 70 4.08 -0.96 3.68
N GLU A 71 5.01 -1.82 3.29
CA GLU A 71 6.07 -1.45 2.33
C GLU A 71 5.45 -1.10 0.96
N ILE A 72 4.52 -1.92 0.46
CA ILE A 72 3.79 -1.64 -0.79
C ILE A 72 3.06 -0.30 -0.70
N LEU A 73 2.33 -0.05 0.40
CA LEU A 73 1.61 1.22 0.59
C LEU A 73 2.57 2.42 0.62
N LYS A 74 3.73 2.27 1.26
CA LYS A 74 4.76 3.30 1.30
C LYS A 74 5.31 3.58 -0.10
N ASP A 75 5.60 2.54 -0.87
CA ASP A 75 6.11 2.68 -2.25
C ASP A 75 5.11 3.41 -3.14
N ILE A 76 3.82 3.05 -3.05
CA ILE A 76 2.74 3.75 -3.78
C ILE A 76 2.66 5.23 -3.40
N GLN A 77 2.72 5.53 -2.09
CA GLN A 77 2.68 6.92 -1.61
C GLN A 77 3.89 7.74 -2.06
N LEU A 78 5.09 7.13 -2.04
CA LEU A 78 6.31 7.78 -2.53
C LEU A 78 6.21 8.07 -4.03
N GLU A 79 5.70 7.11 -4.82
CA GLU A 79 5.50 7.31 -6.25
C GLU A 79 4.51 8.44 -6.54
N GLU A 80 3.44 8.56 -5.75
CA GLU A 80 2.49 9.68 -5.86
C GLU A 80 3.15 11.03 -5.52
N TYR A 81 3.93 11.09 -4.43
CA TYR A 81 4.65 12.31 -4.07
C TYR A 81 5.67 12.72 -5.12
N ASP A 82 6.42 11.78 -5.68
CA ASP A 82 7.38 12.04 -6.75
C ASP A 82 6.68 12.59 -8.01
N LYS A 83 5.53 12.00 -8.39
CA LYS A 83 4.73 12.51 -9.51
C LYS A 83 4.28 13.95 -9.28
N ARG A 84 3.78 14.25 -8.08
CA ARG A 84 3.33 15.60 -7.70
C ARG A 84 4.50 16.59 -7.67
N LEU A 85 5.65 16.17 -7.16
CA LEU A 85 6.85 17.01 -7.09
C LEU A 85 7.33 17.36 -8.49
N ARG A 86 7.48 16.37 -9.38
CA ARG A 86 7.88 16.59 -10.78
C ARG A 86 6.93 17.52 -11.51
N PHE A 87 5.61 17.33 -11.33
CA PHE A 87 4.62 18.22 -11.91
C PHE A 87 4.83 19.68 -11.45
N ILE A 88 5.04 19.89 -10.15
CA ILE A 88 5.30 21.24 -9.60
C ILE A 88 6.61 21.82 -10.15
N GLU A 89 7.67 21.02 -10.20
CA GLU A 89 8.98 21.43 -10.74
C GLU A 89 8.89 21.81 -12.22
N GLU A 90 8.16 21.03 -13.03
CA GLU A 90 7.92 21.32 -14.44
C GLU A 90 7.12 22.62 -14.63
N VAL A 91 6.05 22.83 -13.83
CA VAL A 91 5.26 24.06 -13.86
C VAL A 91 6.13 25.27 -13.45
N TYR A 92 6.99 25.12 -12.45
CA TYR A 92 7.87 26.20 -12.01
C TYR A 92 8.96 26.51 -13.05
N ALA A 93 9.60 25.49 -13.62
CA ALA A 93 10.61 25.65 -14.66
C ALA A 93 10.04 26.26 -15.94
N SER A 94 8.84 25.85 -16.37
CA SER A 94 8.14 26.45 -17.50
C SER A 94 7.71 27.89 -17.22
N GLY A 95 7.29 28.21 -15.99
CA GLY A 95 6.99 29.56 -15.55
C GLY A 95 8.21 30.49 -15.53
N GLN A 96 9.38 30.02 -15.09
CA GLN A 96 10.63 30.80 -15.13
C GLN A 96 11.16 31.01 -16.55
N ASN A 97 11.00 30.01 -17.43
CA ASN A 97 11.31 30.17 -18.86
C ASN A 97 10.44 31.27 -19.51
N LEU A 98 9.20 31.47 -19.06
CA LEU A 98 8.34 32.55 -19.56
C LEU A 98 8.78 33.94 -19.08
N GLN A 99 9.24 34.08 -17.83
CA GLN A 99 9.72 35.36 -17.29
C GLN A 99 11.06 35.80 -17.90
N SER A 100 11.97 34.85 -18.19
CA SER A 100 13.25 35.15 -18.85
C SER A 100 13.10 35.56 -20.33
N LEU A 101 11.96 35.24 -20.97
CA LEU A 101 11.60 35.74 -22.30
C LEU A 101 10.95 37.13 -22.28
N GLN A 102 10.41 37.57 -21.13
CA GLN A 102 9.83 38.92 -20.97
C GLN A 102 10.87 39.99 -20.58
N THR A 103 12.03 39.60 -20.03
CA THR A 103 13.10 40.55 -19.65
C THR A 103 14.10 40.85 -20.77
N ARG A 104 14.01 40.20 -21.93
CA ARG A 104 14.76 40.58 -23.15
C ARG A 104 13.96 41.56 -24.00
N SER A 105 13.78 42.77 -23.48
CA SER A 105 13.36 43.92 -24.30
C SER A 105 14.51 44.32 -25.25
N PRO A 106 14.26 44.63 -26.52
CA PRO A 106 15.29 44.96 -27.49
C PRO A 106 15.75 46.41 -27.28
N THR A 107 16.82 46.61 -26.51
CA THR A 107 17.47 47.94 -26.44
C THR A 107 18.96 47.93 -26.73
N ASP A 108 19.52 46.80 -27.19
CA ASP A 108 20.94 46.71 -27.56
C ASP A 108 21.10 46.56 -29.08
N GLU A 109 20.45 47.42 -29.86
CA GLU A 109 20.85 47.73 -31.23
C GLU A 109 20.51 49.19 -31.54
N GLN A 110 21.36 50.12 -31.11
CA GLN A 110 21.73 51.35 -31.84
C GLN A 110 22.65 52.25 -31.00
N GLY A 111 23.85 52.53 -31.53
CA GLY A 111 24.61 53.76 -31.26
C GLY A 111 25.73 53.64 -30.25
#